data_AF-A0A925WMQ9-F1
#
_entry.id   AF-A0A925WMQ9-F1
#
_cell.length_a   1.000
_cell.length_b   1.000
_cell.length_c   1.000
_cell.angle_alpha   90.00
_cell.angle_beta   90.00
_cell.angle_gamma   90.00
#
_symmetry.space_group_name_H-M   'P 1'
#
loop_
_entity.id
_entity.type
_entity.pdbx_description
1 polymer ?
#
loop_
_entity_poly.entity_id
_entity_poly.type
_entity_poly.pdbx_seq_one_letter_code
_entity_poly.pdbx_strand_id
1 'polypeptide(L)'
;MTAQDQTPVRKRVMGIFAHPDDPEFFAGASFARWAAEGAEVLFILATSGDKGSGDPEITSERLIAIREQEERNAAAALGVHEVIFLRYPDGELQPSLDLRR
;
A
#
# COMPACT_ATOMS: atom_id res chain seq x y z
N MET A 1 20.78 22.81 -34.06
CA MET A 1 20.90 21.92 -32.89
C MET A 1 19.81 22.30 -31.91
N THR A 2 18.65 21.66 -31.97
CA THR A 2 17.59 21.87 -30.98
C THR A 2 17.96 21.09 -29.72
N ALA A 3 18.19 21.79 -28.62
CA ALA A 3 18.35 21.18 -27.31
C ALA A 3 17.09 20.37 -27.01
N GLN A 4 17.25 19.06 -26.81
CA GLN A 4 16.16 18.22 -26.34
C GLN A 4 15.87 18.62 -24.89
N ASP A 5 14.65 19.08 -24.65
CA ASP A 5 14.09 19.27 -23.33
C ASP A 5 13.92 17.89 -22.68
N GLN A 6 14.96 17.44 -21.97
CA GLN A 6 14.95 16.19 -21.23
C GLN A 6 14.45 16.49 -19.83
N THR A 7 13.15 16.68 -19.68
CA THR A 7 12.54 16.62 -18.34
C THR A 7 12.76 15.19 -17.82
N PRO A 8 13.46 14.99 -16.69
CA PRO A 8 13.73 13.65 -16.20
C PRO A 8 12.42 12.93 -15.89
N VAL A 9 12.21 11.77 -16.52
CA VAL A 9 11.04 10.93 -16.25
C VAL A 9 11.17 10.37 -14.83
N ARG A 10 10.26 10.77 -13.94
CA ARG A 10 10.19 10.23 -12.58
C ARG A 10 9.82 8.75 -12.64
N LYS A 11 10.64 7.89 -12.03
CA LYS A 11 10.31 6.46 -11.90
C LYS A 11 9.08 6.29 -11.01
N ARG A 12 8.20 5.36 -11.36
CA ARG A 12 7.00 5.03 -10.58
C ARG A 12 7.08 3.58 -10.14
N VAL A 13 6.80 3.33 -8.86
CA VAL A 13 6.81 1.99 -8.25
C VAL A 13 5.46 1.77 -7.58
N MET A 14 4.85 0.61 -7.83
CA MET A 14 3.58 0.25 -7.22
C MET A 14 3.73 -1.08 -6.49
N GLY A 15 3.45 -1.07 -5.19
CA GLY A 15 3.27 -2.27 -4.39
C GLY A 15 1.80 -2.66 -4.36
N ILE A 16 1.48 -3.91 -4.68
CA ILE A 16 0.11 -4.44 -4.58
C ILE A 16 0.14 -5.61 -3.61
N PHE A 17 -0.57 -5.49 -2.50
CA PHE A 17 -0.56 -6.46 -1.42
C PHE A 17 -1.98 -6.74 -0.91
N ALA A 18 -2.12 -7.77 -0.09
CA ALA A 18 -3.42 -8.18 0.40
C ALA A 18 -3.84 -7.35 1.62
N HIS A 19 -2.93 -7.17 2.59
CA HIS A 19 -3.24 -6.59 3.89
C HIS A 19 -2.32 -5.39 4.21
N PRO A 20 -2.76 -4.46 5.07
CA PRO A 20 -1.84 -3.59 5.81
C PRO A 20 -0.73 -4.44 6.44
N ASP A 21 0.51 -3.97 6.57
CA ASP A 21 1.73 -4.70 7.03
C ASP A 21 2.49 -5.54 5.99
N ASP A 22 1.83 -6.05 4.93
CA ASP A 22 2.51 -6.81 3.88
C ASP A 22 3.64 -5.99 3.19
N PRO A 23 3.46 -4.71 2.82
CA PRO A 23 4.51 -3.94 2.15
C PRO A 23 5.77 -3.81 2.99
N GLU A 24 5.61 -3.50 4.29
CA GLU A 24 6.70 -3.34 5.25
C GLU A 24 7.43 -4.67 5.46
N PHE A 25 6.67 -5.74 5.67
CA PHE A 25 7.23 -7.05 6.00
C PHE A 25 8.03 -7.66 4.85
N PHE A 26 7.51 -7.58 3.62
CA PHE A 26 8.16 -8.22 2.47
C PHE A 26 9.19 -7.33 1.79
N ALA A 27 8.98 -6.01 1.74
CA ALA A 27 9.75 -5.14 0.87
C ALA A 27 9.98 -3.72 1.40
N GLY A 28 9.77 -3.45 2.69
CA GLY A 28 9.84 -2.10 3.26
C GLY A 28 11.16 -1.37 2.95
N ALA A 29 12.31 -2.04 3.11
CA ALA A 29 13.62 -1.46 2.80
C ALA A 29 13.80 -1.14 1.30
N SER A 30 13.22 -1.95 0.41
CA SER A 30 13.27 -1.70 -1.03
C SER A 30 12.44 -0.47 -1.40
N PHE A 31 11.23 -0.34 -0.85
CA PHE A 31 10.39 0.84 -1.05
C PHE A 31 11.03 2.11 -0.52
N ALA A 32 11.58 2.08 0.69
CA ALA A 32 12.29 3.22 1.28
C ALA A 32 13.48 3.65 0.40
N ARG A 33 14.27 2.70 -0.12
CA ARG A 33 15.37 3.01 -1.02
C ARG A 33 14.87 3.68 -2.30
N TRP A 34 13.85 3.11 -2.96
CA TRP A 34 13.34 3.69 -4.20
C TRP A 34 12.72 5.08 -4.01
N ALA A 35 12.03 5.30 -2.89
CA ALA A 35 11.52 6.62 -2.52
C ALA A 35 12.67 7.61 -2.32
N ALA A 36 13.74 7.23 -1.61
CA ALA A 36 14.93 8.05 -1.42
C ALA A 36 15.69 8.35 -2.73
N GLU A 37 15.63 7.45 -3.71
CA GLU A 37 16.14 7.64 -5.08
C GLU A 37 15.23 8.52 -5.96
N GLY A 38 14.12 9.03 -5.41
CA GLY A 38 13.20 9.96 -6.07
C GLY A 38 12.05 9.30 -6.83
N ALA A 39 11.87 7.97 -6.71
CA ALA A 39 10.72 7.30 -7.29
C ALA A 39 9.41 7.76 -6.61
N GLU A 40 8.34 7.81 -7.38
CA GLU A 40 6.98 7.91 -6.86
C GLU A 40 6.50 6.51 -6.49
N VAL A 41 6.44 6.23 -5.18
CA VAL A 41 6.01 4.92 -4.66
C VAL A 41 4.55 5.00 -4.23
N LEU A 42 3.73 4.03 -4.63
CA LEU A 42 2.33 3.91 -4.24
C LEU A 42 2.05 2.49 -3.73
N PHE A 43 1.16 2.36 -2.74
CA PHE A 43 0.63 1.09 -2.29
C PHE A 43 -0.84 0.94 -2.65
N ILE A 44 -1.20 -0.26 -3.11
CA ILE A 44 -2.58 -0.73 -3.25
C ILE A 44 -2.75 -1.94 -2.34
N LEU A 45 -3.68 -1.83 -1.39
CA LEU A 45 -4.03 -2.90 -0.48
C LEU A 45 -5.42 -3.43 -0.83
N ALA A 46 -5.51 -4.73 -1.08
CA ALA A 46 -6.77 -5.35 -1.45
C ALA A 46 -7.80 -5.26 -0.30
N THR A 47 -7.35 -5.34 0.94
CA THR A 47 -8.19 -5.33 2.14
C THR A 47 -7.79 -4.17 3.06
N SER A 48 -8.60 -3.94 4.09
CA SER A 48 -8.24 -3.07 5.22
C SER A 48 -7.85 -3.87 6.47
N GLY A 49 -7.63 -5.18 6.33
CA GLY A 49 -7.16 -6.04 7.42
C GLY A 49 -8.16 -6.24 8.57
N ASP A 50 -9.46 -6.26 8.26
CA ASP A 50 -10.58 -6.20 9.21
C ASP A 50 -10.80 -7.46 10.06
N LYS A 51 -9.92 -8.47 9.92
CA LYS A 51 -9.90 -9.69 10.74
C LYS A 51 -8.56 -9.99 11.39
N GLY A 52 -7.58 -9.09 11.30
CA GLY A 52 -6.24 -9.25 11.86
C GLY A 52 -6.13 -9.09 13.39
N SER A 53 -7.19 -9.37 14.15
CA SER A 53 -7.19 -9.26 15.62
C SER A 53 -7.66 -10.56 16.27
N GLY A 54 -7.00 -10.95 17.36
CA GLY A 54 -7.46 -12.02 18.25
C GLY A 54 -8.32 -11.52 19.43
N ASP A 55 -8.51 -10.20 19.55
CA ASP A 55 -9.32 -9.59 20.61
C ASP A 55 -10.81 -9.65 20.24
N PRO A 56 -11.66 -10.37 21.02
CA PRO A 56 -13.08 -10.50 20.73
C PRO A 56 -13.88 -9.20 20.90
N GLU A 57 -13.34 -8.20 21.61
CA GLU A 57 -14.02 -6.91 21.84
C GLU A 57 -13.78 -5.90 20.71
N ILE A 58 -12.85 -6.17 19.80
CA ILE A 58 -12.56 -5.30 18.65
C ILE A 58 -13.52 -5.62 17.50
N THR A 59 -14.33 -4.64 17.10
CA THR A 59 -15.15 -4.76 15.89
C THR A 59 -14.30 -4.58 14.62
N SER A 60 -14.76 -5.15 13.51
CA SER A 60 -14.12 -4.99 12.20
C SER A 60 -13.99 -3.52 11.80
N GLU A 61 -15.01 -2.68 12.02
CA GLU A 61 -14.96 -1.25 11.69
C GLU A 61 -13.89 -0.52 12.51
N ARG A 62 -13.75 -0.88 13.78
CA ARG A 62 -12.72 -0.31 14.65
C ARG A 62 -11.33 -0.75 14.19
N LEU A 63 -11.17 -2.02 13.82
CA LEU A 63 -9.90 -2.56 13.34
C LEU A 63 -9.47 -1.92 12.02
N ILE A 64 -10.40 -1.75 11.07
CA ILE A 64 -10.17 -1.03 9.81
C ILE A 64 -9.61 0.37 10.07
N ALA A 65 -10.26 1.14 10.94
CA ALA A 65 -9.84 2.51 11.24
C ALA A 65 -8.43 2.57 11.85
N ILE A 66 -8.08 1.59 12.69
CA ILE A 66 -6.74 1.48 13.28
C ILE A 66 -5.73 1.12 12.21
N ARG A 67 -5.94 0.02 11.46
CA ARG A 67 -4.96 -0.50 10.51
C ARG A 67 -4.76 0.40 9.30
N GLU A 68 -5.81 1.05 8.77
CA GLU A 68 -5.62 2.04 7.71
C GLU A 68 -4.76 3.23 8.18
N GLN A 69 -4.88 3.63 9.45
CA GLN A 69 -4.07 4.72 10.00
C GLN A 69 -2.62 4.28 10.26
N GLU A 70 -2.43 3.06 10.78
CA GLU A 70 -1.10 2.46 10.98
C GLU A 70 -0.34 2.35 9.67
N GLU A 71 -0.98 1.81 8.63
CA GLU A 71 -0.40 1.70 7.30
C GLU A 71 -0.04 3.05 6.70
N ARG A 72 -0.92 4.06 6.80
CA ARG A 72 -0.61 5.41 6.32
C ARG A 72 0.61 6.00 7.02
N ASN A 73 0.76 5.74 8.33
CA ASN A 73 1.92 6.18 9.09
C ASN A 73 3.20 5.44 8.66
N ALA A 74 3.12 4.12 8.46
CA ALA A 74 4.23 3.30 7.98
C ALA A 74 4.68 3.73 6.57
N ALA A 75 3.74 3.86 5.64
CA ALA A 75 3.97 4.35 4.30
C ALA A 75 4.62 5.74 4.28
N ALA A 76 4.15 6.67 5.13
CA ALA A 76 4.75 7.99 5.26
C ALA A 76 6.21 7.92 5.76
N ALA A 77 6.51 7.02 6.71
CA ALA A 77 7.88 6.81 7.18
C ALA A 77 8.81 6.22 6.10
N LEU A 78 8.27 5.46 5.14
CA LEU A 78 9.01 4.91 4.00
C LEU A 78 9.12 5.89 2.81
N GLY A 79 8.49 7.06 2.87
CA GLY A 79 8.48 8.03 1.76
C GLY A 79 7.51 7.65 0.62
N VAL A 80 6.51 6.81 0.90
CA VAL A 80 5.45 6.44 -0.03
C VAL A 80 4.50 7.63 -0.23
N HIS A 81 4.12 7.88 -1.47
CA HIS A 81 3.29 9.02 -1.85
C HIS A 81 1.82 8.81 -1.50
N GLU A 82 1.30 7.60 -1.71
CA GLU A 82 -0.12 7.31 -1.56
C GLU A 82 -0.36 5.84 -1.19
N VAL A 83 -1.38 5.63 -0.36
CA VAL A 83 -1.91 4.30 -0.02
C VAL A 83 -3.40 4.26 -0.37
N ILE A 84 -3.75 3.30 -1.21
CA ILE A 84 -5.11 3.04 -1.69
C ILE A 84 -5.60 1.73 -1.08
N PHE A 85 -6.75 1.76 -0.42
CA PHE A 85 -7.43 0.58 0.12
C PHE A 85 -8.61 0.23 -0.78
N LEU A 86 -8.63 -0.99 -1.32
CA LEU A 86 -9.78 -1.51 -2.09
C LEU A 86 -10.91 -1.99 -1.18
N ARG A 87 -10.59 -2.25 0.10
CA ARG A 87 -11.54 -2.61 1.18
C ARG A 87 -12.37 -3.86 0.88
N TYR A 88 -11.80 -4.85 0.22
CA TYR A 88 -12.39 -6.20 0.21
C TYR A 88 -12.28 -6.81 1.62
N PRO A 89 -13.24 -7.66 2.04
CA PRO A 89 -13.16 -8.30 3.34
C PRO A 89 -11.93 -9.20 3.46
N ASP A 90 -11.20 -9.03 4.56
CA ASP A 90 -10.00 -9.79 4.88
C ASP A 90 -10.32 -11.29 5.01
N GLY A 91 -9.41 -12.13 4.53
CA GLY A 91 -9.58 -13.58 4.46
C GLY A 91 -10.65 -14.11 3.50
N GLU A 92 -11.38 -13.24 2.79
CA GLU A 92 -12.46 -13.64 1.86
C GLU A 92 -12.21 -13.23 0.40
N LEU A 93 -11.05 -12.63 0.09
CA LEU A 93 -10.70 -12.22 -1.27
C LEU A 93 -10.64 -13.43 -2.22
N GLN A 94 -11.30 -13.32 -3.37
CA GLN A 94 -11.33 -14.37 -4.41
C GLN A 94 -10.64 -13.91 -5.70
N PRO A 95 -9.96 -14.81 -6.43
CA PRO A 95 -9.34 -14.52 -7.73
C PRO A 95 -10.40 -14.51 -8.87
N SER A 96 -11.37 -13.60 -8.78
CA SER A 96 -12.45 -13.47 -9.76
C SER A 96 -12.06 -12.61 -10.97
N LEU A 97 -12.87 -12.65 -12.04
CA LEU A 97 -12.69 -11.76 -13.20
C LEU A 97 -12.97 -10.30 -12.82
N ASP A 98 -13.94 -10.04 -11.93
CA ASP A 98 -14.31 -8.69 -11.49
C ASP A 98 -13.16 -7.94 -10.79
N LEU A 99 -12.20 -8.69 -10.22
CA LEU A 99 -11.01 -8.15 -9.59
C LEU A 99 -9.92 -7.74 -10.60
N ARG A 100 -9.98 -8.18 -11.87
CA ARG A 100 -8.93 -7.97 -12.90
C ARG A 100 -9.10 -6.64 -13.67
N ARG A 101 -9.44 -5.56 -12.99
CA ARG A 101 -9.74 -4.25 -13.61
C ARG A 101 -8.55 -3.61 -14.31
#